data_AF-A0A5J4E258-F1
#
_entry.id   AF-A0A5J4E258-F1
#
_cell.length_a   1.000
_cell.length_b   1.000
_cell.length_c   1.000
_cell.angle_alpha   90.00
_cell.angle_beta   90.00
_cell.angle_gamma   90.00
#
_symmetry.space_group_name_H-M   'P 1'
#
loop_
_entity.id
_entity.type
_entity.pdbx_description
1 polymer ?
#
loop_
_entity_poly.entity_id
_entity_poly.type
_entity_poly.pdbx_seq_one_letter_code
_entity_poly.pdbx_strand_id
1 'polypeptide(L)'
;MNHARKPRRRRFATVGSVVLILLVLVGAWFVTRLGPMADRRHWPSQFQSNGERIYFTAMSASGRRINSRDGGMHMSMMGGGCVTCHGADRRGGRVMPRFWEVVPPLTPAALFDEHAEGEKEDGHADHEGYTDETLRRAITQGVDPGGKSLDPAMPRWSMSTQDLDDLIAYLKSPVGRPL
;
A
#
# COMPACT_ATOMS: atom_id res chain seq x y z
N MET A 1 19.27 -77.18 -16.05
CA MET A 1 18.90 -75.87 -16.65
C MET A 1 17.82 -75.23 -15.80
N ASN A 2 18.05 -74.03 -15.26
CA ASN A 2 16.99 -73.07 -14.96
C ASN A 2 17.60 -71.67 -14.76
N HIS A 3 17.27 -70.76 -15.69
CA HIS A 3 17.70 -69.37 -15.71
C HIS A 3 16.89 -68.56 -14.68
N ALA A 4 17.56 -67.97 -13.70
CA ALA A 4 16.96 -66.93 -12.87
C ALA A 4 16.90 -65.60 -13.63
N ARG A 5 15.69 -65.09 -13.91
CA ARG A 5 15.48 -63.73 -14.44
C ARG A 5 15.53 -62.71 -13.30
N LYS A 6 16.46 -61.76 -13.38
CA LYS A 6 16.58 -60.63 -12.43
C LYS A 6 15.47 -59.59 -12.68
N PRO A 7 14.77 -59.07 -11.66
CA PRO A 7 13.69 -58.10 -11.88
C PRO A 7 14.24 -56.71 -12.21
N ARG A 8 13.93 -56.20 -13.41
CA ARG A 8 14.11 -54.79 -13.82
C ARG A 8 13.00 -53.93 -13.20
N ARG A 9 13.20 -53.43 -11.99
CA ARG A 9 12.36 -52.36 -11.42
C ARG A 9 13.25 -51.41 -10.64
N ARG A 10 13.48 -50.19 -11.16
CA ARG A 10 13.97 -49.02 -10.38
C ARG A 10 14.16 -47.71 -11.16
N ARG A 11 14.04 -47.68 -12.50
CA ARG A 11 14.31 -46.45 -13.27
C ARG A 11 13.12 -45.48 -13.42
N PHE A 12 11.87 -45.95 -13.29
CA PHE A 12 10.68 -45.11 -13.49
C PHE A 12 10.31 -44.25 -12.28
N ALA A 13 10.58 -44.73 -11.06
CA ALA A 13 10.26 -43.98 -9.83
C ALA A 13 11.12 -42.72 -9.68
N THR A 14 12.40 -42.79 -10.03
CA THR A 14 13.34 -41.66 -9.93
C THR A 14 13.05 -40.55 -10.94
N VAL A 15 12.64 -40.89 -12.17
CA VAL A 15 12.28 -39.90 -13.19
C VAL A 15 11.02 -39.13 -12.78
N GLY A 16 10.01 -39.82 -12.23
CA GLY A 16 8.79 -39.17 -11.74
C GLY A 16 9.05 -38.19 -10.58
N SER A 17 9.92 -38.55 -9.64
CA SER A 17 10.30 -37.67 -8.52
C SER A 17 11.08 -36.43 -8.98
N VAL A 18 11.97 -36.56 -9.97
CA VAL A 18 12.73 -35.43 -10.51
C VAL A 18 11.81 -34.44 -11.23
N VAL A 19 10.84 -34.94 -12.03
CA VAL A 19 9.86 -34.08 -12.71
C VAL A 19 8.98 -33.33 -11.70
N LEU A 20 8.52 -34.00 -10.64
CA LEU A 20 7.71 -33.36 -9.60
C LEU A 20 8.49 -32.27 -8.85
N ILE A 21 9.75 -32.54 -8.48
CA ILE A 21 10.62 -31.56 -7.83
C ILE A 21 10.85 -30.36 -8.75
N LEU A 22 11.13 -30.58 -10.03
CA LEU A 22 11.29 -29.49 -11.00
C LEU A 22 10.00 -28.67 -11.15
N LEU A 23 8.82 -29.29 -11.19
CA LEU A 23 7.54 -28.58 -11.25
C LEU A 23 7.26 -27.76 -9.98
N VAL A 24 7.60 -28.29 -8.80
CA VAL A 24 7.48 -27.54 -7.53
C VAL A 24 8.46 -26.37 -7.49
N LEU A 25 9.70 -26.56 -7.93
CA LEU A 25 10.70 -25.50 -7.98
C LEU A 25 10.33 -24.42 -9.01
N VAL A 26 9.84 -24.81 -10.18
CA VAL A 26 9.33 -23.87 -11.21
C VAL A 26 8.07 -23.15 -10.72
N GLY A 27 7.15 -23.85 -10.06
CA GLY A 27 5.96 -23.26 -9.45
C GLY A 27 6.31 -22.26 -8.35
N ALA A 28 7.22 -22.62 -7.44
CA ALA A 28 7.72 -21.72 -6.40
C ALA A 28 8.47 -20.51 -7.00
N TRP A 29 9.24 -20.72 -8.07
CA TRP A 29 9.90 -19.65 -8.82
C TRP A 29 8.88 -18.71 -9.49
N PHE A 30 7.78 -19.25 -10.03
CA PHE A 30 6.72 -18.45 -10.63
C PHE A 30 5.93 -17.65 -9.58
N VAL A 31 5.60 -18.27 -8.44
CA VAL A 31 4.90 -17.63 -7.31
C VAL A 31 5.75 -16.52 -6.69
N THR A 32 7.08 -16.70 -6.59
CA THR A 32 7.98 -15.65 -6.09
C THR A 32 8.24 -14.53 -7.10
N ARG A 33 7.96 -14.75 -8.39
CA ARG A 33 8.03 -13.73 -9.45
C ARG A 33 6.73 -12.96 -9.66
N LEU A 34 5.59 -13.53 -9.30
CA LEU A 34 4.29 -12.84 -9.23
C LEU A 34 4.21 -12.01 -7.93
N GLY A 35 5.04 -10.97 -7.84
CA GLY A 35 4.93 -9.97 -6.78
C GLY A 35 3.62 -9.16 -6.90
N PRO A 36 3.22 -8.41 -5.85
CA PRO A 36 2.03 -7.56 -5.90
C PRO A 36 2.07 -6.63 -7.10
N MET A 37 0.96 -6.48 -7.82
CA MET A 37 0.81 -5.63 -9.01
C MET A 37 0.84 -4.12 -8.70
N ALA A 38 1.50 -3.70 -7.61
CA ALA A 38 1.74 -2.29 -7.35
C ALA A 38 2.91 -1.82 -8.23
N ASP A 39 2.72 -0.71 -8.94
CA ASP A 39 3.82 -0.03 -9.62
C ASP A 39 4.76 0.57 -8.57
N ARG A 40 5.84 -0.17 -8.27
CA ARG A 40 6.86 0.21 -7.29
C ARG A 40 8.05 0.94 -7.92
N ARG A 41 7.98 1.31 -9.20
CA ARG A 41 9.11 1.96 -9.90
C ARG A 41 9.57 3.26 -9.23
N HIS A 42 8.66 3.95 -8.56
CA HIS A 42 8.92 5.22 -7.87
C HIS A 42 9.01 5.08 -6.35
N TRP A 43 9.10 3.85 -5.81
CA TRP A 43 9.25 3.65 -4.37
C TRP A 43 10.72 3.83 -3.94
N PRO A 44 10.97 4.33 -2.73
CA PRO A 44 12.33 4.38 -2.20
C PRO A 44 12.86 2.95 -1.98
N SER A 45 14.18 2.76 -2.15
CA SER A 45 14.84 1.48 -1.91
C SER A 45 14.88 1.09 -0.43
N GLN A 46 14.82 2.10 0.45
CA GLN A 46 14.75 1.96 1.91
C GLN A 46 13.86 3.06 2.48
N PHE A 47 13.09 2.72 3.52
CA PHE A 47 12.28 3.69 4.24
C PHE A 47 13.10 4.31 5.38
N GLN A 48 13.16 5.63 5.43
CA GLN A 48 13.91 6.42 6.40
C GLN A 48 13.21 6.51 7.76
N SER A 49 11.89 6.28 7.79
CA SER A 49 11.09 6.29 9.02
C SER A 49 10.00 5.21 9.00
N ASN A 50 9.42 4.93 10.18
CA ASN A 50 8.23 4.08 10.28
C ASN A 50 7.05 4.70 9.50
N GLY A 51 6.86 6.02 9.58
CA GLY A 51 5.80 6.72 8.85
C GLY A 51 5.91 6.57 7.34
N GLU A 52 7.12 6.68 6.79
CA GLU A 52 7.37 6.45 5.36
C GLU A 52 7.05 4.99 4.98
N ARG A 53 7.53 4.03 5.78
CA ARG A 53 7.20 2.61 5.58
C ARG A 53 5.68 2.37 5.57
N ILE A 54 4.96 2.95 6.53
CA ILE A 54 3.50 2.83 6.63
C ILE A 54 2.83 3.43 5.39
N TYR A 55 3.24 4.63 4.97
CA TYR A 55 2.71 5.32 3.80
C TYR A 55 2.79 4.46 2.54
N PHE A 56 3.94 3.82 2.30
CA PHE A 56 4.16 3.01 1.11
C PHE A 56 3.52 1.62 1.23
N THR A 57 3.58 0.99 2.39
CA THR A 57 3.34 -0.46 2.50
C THR A 57 2.12 -0.87 3.33
N ALA A 58 1.54 0.06 4.08
CA ALA A 58 0.60 -0.24 5.17
C ALA A 58 1.16 -1.28 6.15
N MET A 59 2.47 -1.23 6.44
CA MET A 59 3.12 -2.07 7.46
C MET A 59 3.83 -1.21 8.49
N SER A 60 3.64 -1.55 9.76
CA SER A 60 4.40 -1.01 10.88
C SER A 60 5.84 -1.53 10.86
N ALA A 61 6.77 -0.81 11.50
CA ALA A 61 8.14 -1.25 11.76
C ALA A 61 8.22 -2.57 12.52
N SER A 62 7.19 -2.89 13.31
CA SER A 62 7.01 -4.19 13.97
C SER A 62 6.73 -5.36 13.01
N GLY A 63 6.53 -5.10 11.72
CA GLY A 63 6.13 -6.09 10.71
C GLY A 63 4.62 -6.34 10.67
N ARG A 64 3.85 -5.72 11.58
CA ARG A 64 2.38 -5.85 11.60
C ARG A 64 1.76 -5.08 10.44
N ARG A 65 0.87 -5.74 9.70
CA ARG A 65 0.03 -5.10 8.69
C ARG A 65 -1.00 -4.19 9.35
N ILE A 66 -1.09 -2.97 8.85
CA ILE A 66 -2.11 -1.99 9.19
C ILE A 66 -3.30 -2.25 8.26
N ASN A 67 -4.47 -2.49 8.86
CA ASN A 67 -5.69 -2.79 8.13
C ASN A 67 -6.61 -1.57 8.13
N SER A 68 -7.43 -1.45 7.10
CA SER A 68 -8.54 -0.49 7.04
C SER A 68 -9.88 -1.22 7.20
N ARG A 69 -10.88 -0.54 7.75
CA ARG A 69 -12.23 -1.09 7.93
C ARG A 69 -12.98 -1.23 6.61
N ASP A 70 -12.74 -0.29 5.70
CA ASP A 70 -13.51 -0.17 4.45
C ASP A 70 -12.71 -0.59 3.20
N GLY A 71 -11.44 -0.93 3.37
CA GLY A 71 -10.60 -1.45 2.29
C GLY A 71 -11.02 -2.85 1.90
N GLY A 72 -11.74 -2.97 0.79
CA GLY A 72 -12.12 -4.26 0.22
C GLY A 72 -10.91 -5.09 -0.23
N MET A 73 -11.17 -6.31 -0.72
CA MET A 73 -10.13 -7.25 -1.19
C MET A 73 -9.14 -6.64 -2.19
N HIS A 74 -9.59 -5.70 -3.02
CA HIS A 74 -8.73 -5.01 -3.97
C HIS A 74 -7.56 -4.28 -3.30
N MET A 75 -7.80 -3.60 -2.18
CA MET A 75 -6.76 -2.85 -1.47
C MET A 75 -5.75 -3.76 -0.79
N SER A 76 -6.23 -4.89 -0.26
CA SER A 76 -5.37 -5.96 0.25
C SER A 76 -4.47 -6.58 -0.83
N MET A 77 -4.98 -6.74 -2.06
CA MET A 77 -4.25 -7.30 -3.20
C MET A 77 -3.22 -6.34 -3.80
N MET A 78 -3.52 -5.04 -3.84
CA MET A 78 -2.57 -4.02 -4.32
C MET A 78 -1.35 -3.91 -3.39
N GLY A 79 -1.46 -4.38 -2.14
CA GLY A 79 -0.30 -4.59 -1.26
C GLY A 79 0.46 -3.30 -0.92
N GLY A 80 -0.17 -2.15 -1.10
CA GLY A 80 0.37 -0.81 -0.84
C GLY A 80 -0.52 -0.02 0.12
N GLY A 81 0.08 0.96 0.78
CA GLY A 81 -0.58 1.87 1.71
C GLY A 81 -1.19 3.08 1.01
N CYS A 82 -1.14 4.23 1.67
CA CYS A 82 -1.60 5.53 1.18
C CYS A 82 -1.10 5.85 -0.23
N VAL A 83 0.13 5.44 -0.56
CA VAL A 83 0.79 5.63 -1.86
C VAL A 83 -0.04 5.13 -3.04
N THR A 84 -0.89 4.12 -2.85
CA THR A 84 -1.69 3.50 -3.92
C THR A 84 -2.62 4.51 -4.59
N CYS A 85 -3.13 5.48 -3.81
CA CYS A 85 -4.01 6.53 -4.31
C CYS A 85 -3.29 7.88 -4.35
N HIS A 86 -2.46 8.18 -3.35
CA HIS A 86 -1.85 9.50 -3.19
C HIS A 86 -0.49 9.67 -3.90
N GLY A 87 0.04 8.60 -4.51
CA GLY A 87 1.29 8.64 -5.28
C GLY A 87 2.56 8.67 -4.40
N ALA A 88 3.72 8.37 -4.98
CA ALA A 88 5.00 8.40 -4.24
C ALA A 88 5.43 9.83 -3.86
N ASP A 89 5.00 10.81 -4.66
CA ASP A 89 5.25 12.23 -4.48
C ASP A 89 4.17 12.95 -3.65
N ARG A 90 3.19 12.20 -3.11
CA ARG A 90 2.07 12.73 -2.31
C ARG A 90 1.21 13.76 -3.05
N ARG A 91 1.25 13.81 -4.39
CA ARG A 91 0.44 14.77 -5.17
C ARG A 91 -0.97 14.29 -5.47
N GLY A 92 -1.27 13.02 -5.20
CA GLY A 92 -2.54 12.43 -5.59
C GLY A 92 -2.68 12.35 -7.10
N GLY A 93 -3.90 12.47 -7.59
CA GLY A 93 -4.23 12.38 -9.01
C GLY A 93 -5.38 11.44 -9.30
N ARG A 94 -5.49 11.02 -10.56
CA ARG A 94 -6.59 10.18 -11.03
C ARG A 94 -6.27 8.71 -10.81
N VAL A 95 -7.18 8.00 -10.16
CA VAL A 95 -7.04 6.56 -9.89
C VAL A 95 -7.80 5.74 -10.93
N MET A 96 -7.21 4.67 -11.42
CA MET A 96 -7.90 3.74 -12.32
C MET A 96 -8.65 2.66 -11.53
N PRO A 97 -9.83 2.21 -11.98
CA PRO A 97 -10.55 2.62 -13.19
C PRO A 97 -11.39 3.91 -13.04
N ARG A 98 -11.49 4.49 -11.83
CA ARG A 98 -12.31 5.67 -11.53
C ARG A 98 -11.59 6.97 -11.90
N PHE A 99 -11.19 7.13 -13.16
CA PHE A 99 -10.39 8.28 -13.59
C PHE A 99 -11.10 9.63 -13.41
N TRP A 100 -12.43 9.63 -13.25
CA TRP A 100 -13.22 10.81 -12.92
C TRP A 100 -13.05 11.30 -11.48
N GLU A 101 -12.59 10.44 -10.57
CA GLU A 101 -12.25 10.83 -9.19
C GLU A 101 -10.83 11.43 -9.15
N VAL A 102 -10.69 12.53 -8.43
CA VAL A 102 -9.39 13.16 -8.17
C VAL A 102 -9.04 12.92 -6.72
N VAL A 103 -7.96 12.18 -6.50
CA VAL A 103 -7.40 11.97 -5.16
C VAL A 103 -6.62 13.22 -4.78
N PRO A 104 -6.91 13.86 -3.63
CA PRO A 104 -6.24 15.09 -3.23
C PRO A 104 -4.77 14.85 -2.85
N PRO A 105 -3.92 15.89 -2.95
CA PRO A 105 -2.55 15.84 -2.48
C PRO A 105 -2.46 15.69 -0.95
N LEU A 106 -1.41 14.99 -0.49
CA LEU A 106 -1.00 14.87 0.92
C LEU A 106 0.34 15.55 1.18
N THR A 107 0.65 16.59 0.41
CA THR A 107 1.86 17.40 0.63
C THR A 107 1.69 18.23 1.91
N PRO A 108 2.79 18.66 2.57
CA PRO A 108 2.68 19.48 3.77
C PRO A 108 1.85 20.75 3.54
N ALA A 109 2.06 21.45 2.42
CA ALA A 109 1.29 22.63 2.06
C ALA A 109 -0.21 22.32 1.93
N ALA A 110 -0.56 21.25 1.20
CA ALA A 110 -1.95 20.83 1.03
C ALA A 110 -2.64 20.40 2.34
N LEU A 111 -1.89 19.88 3.31
CA LEU A 111 -2.46 19.41 4.57
C LEU A 111 -2.50 20.50 5.63
N PHE A 112 -1.45 21.31 5.77
CA PHE A 112 -1.25 22.13 6.97
C PHE A 112 -1.37 23.63 6.72
N ASP A 113 -1.34 24.10 5.47
CA ASP A 113 -1.58 25.51 5.17
C ASP A 113 -3.08 25.83 5.28
N GLU A 114 -3.41 27.10 5.58
CA GLU A 114 -4.79 27.57 5.58
C GLU A 114 -5.31 27.66 4.14
N HIS A 115 -6.38 26.94 3.84
CA HIS A 115 -7.05 26.99 2.54
C HIS A 115 -8.14 28.06 2.59
N ALA A 116 -8.02 29.08 1.74
CA ALA A 116 -8.98 30.18 1.71
C ALA A 116 -10.34 29.71 1.18
N GLU A 117 -11.41 30.27 1.75
CA GLU A 117 -12.78 29.97 1.35
C GLU A 117 -12.98 30.23 -0.15
N GLY A 118 -13.27 29.17 -0.93
CA GLY A 118 -13.67 29.29 -2.34
C GLY A 118 -12.78 28.65 -3.42
N GLU A 119 -11.68 27.97 -3.09
CA GLU A 119 -10.90 27.19 -4.06
C GLU A 119 -11.60 25.85 -4.37
N LYS A 120 -12.62 25.90 -5.23
CA LYS A 120 -13.42 24.72 -5.63
C LYS A 120 -12.81 23.90 -6.77
N GLU A 121 -11.57 24.16 -7.17
CA GLU A 121 -11.02 23.63 -8.43
C GLU A 121 -10.29 22.29 -8.28
N ASP A 122 -9.93 21.88 -7.07
CA ASP A 122 -9.09 20.70 -6.78
C ASP A 122 -9.69 19.70 -5.77
N GLY A 123 -10.94 19.92 -5.35
CA GLY A 123 -11.65 19.00 -4.45
C GLY A 123 -11.26 19.12 -2.97
N HIS A 124 -10.51 20.15 -2.60
CA HIS A 124 -10.36 20.52 -1.19
C HIS A 124 -11.69 21.09 -0.67
N ALA A 125 -12.14 20.59 0.48
CA ALA A 125 -13.29 21.16 1.17
C ALA A 125 -12.83 22.44 1.90
N ASP A 126 -13.68 23.47 1.94
CA ASP A 126 -13.52 24.67 2.80
C ASP A 126 -13.32 24.22 4.25
N HIS A 127 -12.08 24.08 4.68
CA HIS A 127 -11.71 23.78 6.05
C HIS A 127 -10.34 24.39 6.34
N GLU A 128 -10.13 24.77 7.61
CA GLU A 128 -8.82 25.17 8.10
C GLU A 128 -7.77 24.08 7.83
N GLY A 129 -6.49 24.46 7.83
CA GLY A 129 -5.38 23.51 7.75
C GLY A 129 -5.51 22.41 8.82
N TYR A 130 -5.12 21.19 8.49
CA TYR A 130 -5.17 20.07 9.42
C TYR A 130 -4.25 20.31 10.61
N THR A 131 -4.75 20.06 11.82
CA THR A 131 -3.95 19.80 13.02
C THR A 131 -3.63 18.30 13.12
N ASP A 132 -2.78 17.91 14.08
CA ASP A 132 -2.50 16.49 14.32
C ASP A 132 -3.77 15.74 14.73
N GLU A 133 -4.59 16.34 15.58
CA GLU A 133 -5.84 15.74 16.07
C GLU A 133 -6.86 15.56 14.94
N THR A 134 -7.02 16.58 14.10
CA THR A 134 -7.96 16.53 12.97
C THR A 134 -7.46 15.60 11.87
N LEU A 135 -6.14 15.53 11.64
CA LEU A 135 -5.57 14.58 10.69
C LEU A 135 -5.67 13.13 11.17
N ARG A 136 -5.48 12.87 12.48
CA ARG A 136 -5.79 11.55 13.07
C ARG A 136 -7.23 11.15 12.83
N ARG A 137 -8.15 12.10 13.06
CA ARG A 137 -9.58 11.88 12.85
C ARG A 137 -9.89 11.59 11.38
N ALA A 138 -9.31 12.34 10.45
CA ALA A 138 -9.43 12.06 9.01
C ALA A 138 -8.92 10.66 8.65
N ILE A 139 -7.74 10.25 9.13
CA ILE A 139 -7.16 8.95 8.78
C ILE A 139 -7.97 7.78 9.38
N THR A 140 -8.47 7.92 10.61
CA THR A 140 -9.07 6.81 11.37
C THR A 140 -10.60 6.76 11.31
N GLN A 141 -11.24 7.90 11.06
CA GLN A 141 -12.71 8.05 11.04
C GLN A 141 -13.20 8.62 9.69
N GLY A 142 -12.30 9.24 8.91
CA GLY A 142 -12.65 9.87 7.65
C GLY A 142 -13.58 11.05 7.83
N VAL A 143 -13.23 11.91 8.78
CA VAL A 143 -13.88 13.19 9.04
C VAL A 143 -12.83 14.29 9.00
N ASP A 144 -13.05 15.30 8.17
CA ASP A 144 -12.14 16.42 7.96
C ASP A 144 -12.13 17.42 9.17
N PRO A 145 -11.34 18.50 9.14
CA PRO A 145 -11.32 19.50 10.21
C PRO A 145 -12.68 20.18 10.40
N GLY A 146 -13.39 20.47 9.30
CA GLY A 146 -14.74 21.06 9.28
C GLY A 146 -15.87 20.12 9.69
N GLY A 147 -15.58 18.86 10.01
CA GLY A 147 -16.55 17.86 10.45
C GLY A 147 -17.29 17.14 9.32
N LYS A 148 -16.92 17.34 8.05
CA LYS A 148 -17.51 16.64 6.91
C LYS A 148 -16.87 15.27 6.73
N SER A 149 -17.67 14.31 6.26
CA SER A 149 -17.16 12.99 5.91
C SER A 149 -16.33 13.05 4.62
N LEU A 150 -15.15 12.42 4.65
CA LEU A 150 -14.32 12.20 3.47
C LEU A 150 -14.97 11.20 2.52
N ASP A 151 -14.55 11.22 1.25
CA ASP A 151 -15.02 10.26 0.24
C ASP A 151 -14.92 8.81 0.76
N PRO A 152 -15.97 7.97 0.59
CA PRO A 152 -15.94 6.57 1.03
C PRO A 152 -14.84 5.71 0.40
N ALA A 153 -14.29 6.11 -0.74
CA ALA A 153 -13.16 5.43 -1.38
C ALA A 153 -11.85 5.60 -0.60
N MET A 154 -11.73 6.63 0.25
CA MET A 154 -10.59 6.77 1.16
C MET A 154 -10.79 5.82 2.37
N PRO A 155 -9.92 4.81 2.59
CA PRO A 155 -10.16 3.84 3.65
C PRO A 155 -10.00 4.44 5.05
N ARG A 156 -10.79 4.00 6.04
CA ARG A 156 -10.58 4.34 7.45
C ARG A 156 -9.63 3.33 8.09
N TRP A 157 -8.46 3.81 8.50
CA TRP A 157 -7.35 2.96 8.94
C TRP A 157 -7.40 2.65 10.43
N SER A 158 -6.97 1.43 10.79
CA SER A 158 -6.83 0.96 12.17
C SER A 158 -5.35 0.65 12.45
N MET A 159 -4.71 1.51 13.25
CA MET A 159 -3.30 1.39 13.63
C MET A 159 -3.08 1.82 15.08
N SER A 160 -1.88 1.55 15.63
CA SER A 160 -1.55 2.05 16.97
C SER A 160 -1.39 3.57 16.96
N THR A 161 -1.50 4.20 18.13
CA THR A 161 -1.21 5.63 18.28
C THR A 161 0.17 5.95 17.74
N GLN A 162 1.20 5.20 18.16
CA GLN A 162 2.58 5.41 17.69
C GLN A 162 2.73 5.30 16.17
N ASP A 163 2.14 4.28 15.53
CA ASP A 163 2.18 4.16 14.06
C ASP A 163 1.51 5.37 13.37
N LEU A 164 0.44 5.91 13.96
CA LEU A 164 -0.25 7.08 13.44
C LEU A 164 0.56 8.36 13.65
N ASP A 165 1.22 8.52 14.80
CA ASP A 165 2.15 9.62 15.08
C ASP A 165 3.29 9.64 14.05
N ASP A 166 3.90 8.48 13.81
CA ASP A 166 5.00 8.33 12.87
C ASP A 166 4.55 8.66 11.44
N LEU A 167 3.35 8.21 11.04
CA LEU A 167 2.77 8.53 9.74
C LEU A 167 2.52 10.04 9.59
N ILE A 168 1.94 10.69 10.60
CA ILE A 168 1.70 12.14 10.59
C ILE A 168 3.02 12.91 10.52
N ALA A 169 4.03 12.49 11.27
CA ALA A 169 5.37 13.09 11.20
C ALA A 169 5.97 12.99 9.80
N TYR A 170 5.77 11.85 9.11
CA TYR A 170 6.17 11.71 7.70
C TYR A 170 5.37 12.64 6.77
N LEU A 171 4.06 12.78 6.95
CA LEU A 171 3.23 13.66 6.13
C LEU A 171 3.59 15.14 6.29
N LYS A 172 4.07 15.56 7.46
CA LYS A 172 4.64 16.90 7.70
C LYS A 172 5.99 17.12 7.03
N SER A 173 6.74 16.06 6.73
CA SER A 173 8.06 16.19 6.13
C SER A 173 7.96 16.72 4.69
N PRO A 174 8.94 17.54 4.23
CA PRO A 174 8.97 18.03 2.86
C PRO A 174 8.87 16.89 1.84
N VAL A 175 8.15 17.12 0.74
CA VAL A 175 8.22 16.20 -0.41
C VAL A 175 9.58 16.40 -1.07
N GLY A 176 10.33 15.32 -1.24
CA GLY A 176 11.56 15.38 -2.05
C GLY A 176 11.22 15.92 -3.44
N ARG A 177 11.96 16.92 -3.93
CA ARG A 177 11.72 17.47 -5.28
C ARG A 177 11.81 16.32 -6.29
N PRO A 178 10.83 16.16 -7.19
CA PRO A 178 10.99 15.24 -8.31
C PRO A 178 12.23 15.66 -9.10
N LEU A 179 13.09 14.69 -9.40
CA LEU A 179 14.23 14.86 -10.31
C LEU A 179 13.73 15.14 -11.72
#